data_AF-A0A2N9B7R3-F1
#
_entry.id   AF-A0A2N9B7R3-F1
#
_cell.length_a   1.000
_cell.length_b   1.000
_cell.length_c   1.000
_cell.angle_alpha   90.00
_cell.angle_beta   90.00
_cell.angle_gamma   90.00
#
_symmetry.space_group_name_H-M   'P 1'
#
loop_
_entity.id
_entity.type
_entity.pdbx_description
1 polymer ?
#
loop_
_entity_poly.entity_id
_entity_poly.type
_entity_poly.pdbx_seq_one_letter_code
_entity_poly.pdbx_strand_id
1 'polypeptide(L)'
;MLRLREHRPGTLTGLSEFLFHRTGSMIGSLSQLIRGAAVLAIEDGSERITEELLTLVPVDYAAEQSEKRTTPAKRTTRRRHAA
;
A
#
# COMPACT_ATOMS: atom_id res chain seq x y z
N MET A 1 16.98 5.33 11.29
CA MET A 1 16.67 5.13 9.85
C MET A 1 17.42 3.90 9.37
N LEU A 2 16.75 2.99 8.67
CA LEU A 2 17.36 1.81 8.04
C LEU A 2 17.83 2.21 6.64
N ARG A 3 19.15 2.23 6.41
CA ARG A 3 19.72 2.58 5.11
C ARG A 3 19.89 1.32 4.28
N LEU A 4 19.16 1.26 3.17
CA LEU A 4 19.20 0.17 2.20
C LEU A 4 20.27 0.49 1.14
N ARG A 5 21.32 -0.33 1.03
CA ARG A 5 22.50 -0.02 0.20
C ARG A 5 22.23 -0.09 -1.29
N GLU A 6 21.40 -1.04 -1.72
CA GLU A 6 21.05 -1.27 -3.12
C GLU A 6 19.80 -0.50 -3.57
N HIS A 7 19.23 0.32 -2.68
CA HIS A 7 18.02 1.06 -2.98
C HIS A 7 18.30 2.28 -3.88
N ARG A 8 17.66 2.29 -5.05
CA ARG A 8 17.82 3.36 -6.03
C ARG A 8 16.89 4.55 -5.72
N PRO A 9 17.40 5.79 -5.72
CA PRO A 9 16.54 6.98 -5.65
C PRO A 9 15.45 6.96 -6.71
N GLY A 10 14.25 7.42 -6.35
CA GLY A 10 13.10 7.46 -7.26
C GLY A 10 12.28 6.17 -7.34
N THR A 11 12.75 5.03 -6.78
CA THR A 11 12.00 3.76 -6.77
C THR A 11 10.61 3.94 -6.14
N LEU A 12 10.53 4.55 -4.96
CA LEU A 12 9.26 4.77 -4.26
C LEU A 12 8.37 5.79 -4.98
N THR A 13 8.96 6.82 -5.60
CA THR A 13 8.20 7.79 -6.39
C THR A 13 7.59 7.16 -7.64
N GLY A 14 8.31 6.21 -8.26
CA GLY A 14 7.80 5.39 -9.36
C GLY A 14 6.64 4.48 -8.97
N LEU A 15 6.50 4.16 -7.67
CA LEU A 15 5.39 3.39 -7.11
C LEU A 15 4.33 4.26 -6.43
N SER A 16 4.32 5.57 -6.70
CA SER A 16 3.46 6.52 -5.97
C SER A 16 1.96 6.19 -6.05
N GLU A 17 1.45 5.80 -7.22
CA GLU A 17 0.04 5.40 -7.40
C GLU A 17 -0.29 4.13 -6.60
N PHE A 18 0.57 3.10 -6.69
CA PHE A 18 0.44 1.87 -5.90
C PHE A 18 0.43 2.18 -4.39
N LEU A 19 1.38 3.00 -3.92
CA LEU A 19 1.50 3.37 -2.51
C LEU A 19 0.28 4.17 -2.03
N PHE A 20 -0.24 5.07 -2.87
CA PHE A 20 -1.43 5.85 -2.57
C PHE A 20 -2.66 4.97 -2.38
N HIS A 21 -2.89 4.02 -3.28
CA HIS A 21 -3.98 3.06 -3.17
C HIS A 21 -3.81 2.12 -1.97
N ARG A 22 -2.62 1.55 -1.81
CA ARG A 22 -2.31 0.58 -0.73
C ARG A 22 -2.44 1.19 0.67
N THR A 23 -2.21 2.49 0.81
CA THR A 23 -2.28 3.20 2.10
C THR A 23 -3.59 3.96 2.29
N GLY A 24 -4.48 3.93 1.29
CA GLY A 24 -5.71 4.71 1.29
C GLY A 24 -5.49 6.19 1.64
N SER A 25 -4.43 6.78 1.08
CA SER A 25 -4.00 8.18 1.29
C SER A 25 -3.53 8.54 2.71
N MET A 26 -3.27 7.55 3.57
CA MET A 26 -2.87 7.78 4.96
C MET A 26 -1.34 7.85 5.09
N ILE A 27 -0.80 9.04 5.39
CA ILE A 27 0.65 9.26 5.55
C ILE A 27 1.26 8.40 6.67
N GLY A 28 0.51 8.15 7.75
CA GLY A 28 0.93 7.26 8.85
C GLY A 28 1.12 5.83 8.36
N SER A 29 0.14 5.32 7.60
CA SER A 29 0.17 3.99 7.01
C SER A 29 1.27 3.84 5.97
N LEU A 30 1.54 4.88 5.17
CA LEU A 30 2.71 4.92 4.29
C LEU A 30 4.02 4.75 5.06
N SER A 31 4.15 5.46 6.18
CA SER A 31 5.34 5.39 7.04
C SER A 31 5.54 3.98 7.62
N GLN A 32 4.46 3.35 8.08
CA GLN A 32 4.45 1.98 8.59
C GLN A 32 4.84 0.97 7.49
N LEU A 33 4.23 1.11 6.31
CA LEU A 33 4.44 0.25 5.15
C LEU A 33 5.90 0.27 4.69
N ILE A 34 6.47 1.47 4.50
CA ILE A 34 7.87 1.64 4.07
C ILE A 34 8.83 1.04 5.11
N ARG A 35 8.56 1.23 6.41
CA ARG A 35 9.40 0.64 7.46
C ARG A 35 9.36 -0.88 7.43
N GLY A 36 8.17 -1.49 7.33
CA GLY A 36 8.02 -2.94 7.24
C GLY A 36 8.76 -3.51 6.04
N ALA A 37 8.62 -2.90 4.87
CA ALA A 37 9.27 -3.37 3.66
C ALA A 37 10.80 -3.20 3.73
N ALA A 38 11.29 -2.17 4.40
CA ALA A 38 12.72 -1.99 4.63
C ALA A 38 13.29 -3.04 5.59
N VAL A 39 12.53 -3.51 6.58
CA VAL A 39 12.95 -4.62 7.44
C VAL A 39 13.06 -5.90 6.61
N LEU A 40 12.02 -6.24 5.84
CA LEU A 40 12.04 -7.43 4.97
C LEU A 40 13.21 -7.39 3.98
N ALA A 41 13.47 -6.24 3.35
CA ALA A 41 14.59 -6.05 2.43
C ALA A 41 15.97 -6.30 3.08
N ILE A 42 16.09 -6.06 4.39
CA ILE A 42 17.32 -6.35 5.14
C ILE A 42 17.39 -7.83 5.49
N GLU A 43 16.28 -8.42 5.90
CA GLU A 43 16.19 -9.84 6.27
C GLU A 43 16.44 -10.76 5.07
N ASP A 44 15.93 -10.40 3.89
CA ASP A 44 16.15 -11.14 2.64
C ASP A 44 17.50 -10.83 1.96
N GLY A 45 18.22 -9.81 2.44
CA GLY A 45 19.54 -9.40 1.95
C GLY A 45 19.54 -8.62 0.63
N SER A 46 18.38 -8.34 0.04
CA SER A 46 18.28 -7.56 -1.20
C SER A 46 18.65 -6.09 -1.01
N GLU A 47 18.52 -5.57 0.22
CA GLU A 47 18.77 -4.19 0.59
C GLU A 47 18.11 -3.17 -0.37
N ARG A 48 16.89 -3.47 -0.84
CA ARG A 48 16.07 -2.59 -1.70
C ARG A 48 14.59 -2.86 -1.50
N ILE A 49 13.77 -1.81 -1.41
CA ILE A 49 12.31 -1.97 -1.42
C ILE A 49 11.84 -2.33 -2.83
N THR A 50 10.98 -3.33 -2.92
CA THR A 50 10.27 -3.76 -4.13
C THR A 50 8.75 -3.77 -3.87
N GLU A 51 7.95 -3.80 -4.93
CA GLU A 51 6.49 -3.93 -4.83
C GLU A 51 6.08 -5.25 -4.14
N GLU A 52 6.85 -6.31 -4.34
CA GLU A 52 6.66 -7.60 -3.66
C GLU A 52 6.78 -7.46 -2.14
N LEU A 53 7.86 -6.83 -1.66
CA LEU A 53 8.05 -6.59 -0.23
C LEU A 53 6.97 -5.68 0.36
N LEU A 54 6.53 -4.66 -0.39
CA LEU A 54 5.42 -3.81 0.02
C LEU A 54 4.09 -4.58 0.11
N THR A 55 3.90 -5.59 -0.74
CA THR A 55 2.68 -6.41 -0.75
C THR A 55 2.64 -7.38 0.42
N LEU A 56 3.79 -7.86 0.88
CA LEU A 56 3.92 -8.74 2.05
C LEU A 56 3.64 -8.03 3.38
N VAL A 57 3.86 -6.71 3.43
CA VAL A 57 3.62 -5.93 4.65
C VAL A 57 2.11 -5.69 4.84
N PRO A 58 1.56 -6.06 6.01
CA PRO A 58 0.18 -5.77 6.35
C PRO A 58 -0.07 -4.27 6.38
N VAL A 59 -1.20 -3.85 5.81
CA VAL A 59 -1.66 -2.46 5.89
C VAL A 59 -2.31 -2.27 7.27
N ASP A 60 -2.06 -1.11 7.90
CA ASP A 60 -2.64 -0.84 9.21
C ASP A 60 -4.15 -0.58 9.14
N TYR A 61 -4.80 -0.69 10.31
CA TYR A 61 -6.24 -0.51 10.45
C TYR A 61 -6.75 0.83 9.88
N ALA A 62 -5.94 1.90 9.96
CA ALA A 62 -6.36 3.22 9.48
C ALA A 62 -6.54 3.24 7.95
N ALA A 63 -5.65 2.58 7.22
CA ALA A 63 -5.74 2.45 5.78
C ALA A 63 -6.82 1.45 5.34
N GLU A 64 -7.07 0.36 6.09
CA GLU A 64 -8.24 -0.52 5.82
C GLU A 64 -9.57 0.24 5.96
N GLN A 65 -9.68 1.15 6.93
CA GLN A 65 -10.88 1.95 7.14
C GLN A 65 -11.07 3.03 6.08
N SER A 66 -9.98 3.63 5.57
CA SER A 66 -10.08 4.62 4.49
C SER A 66 -10.47 3.98 3.16
N GLU A 67 -9.99 2.76 2.85
CA GLU A 67 -10.43 2.00 1.68
C GLU A 67 -11.95 1.71 1.73
N LYS A 68 -12.46 1.27 2.88
CA LYS A 68 -13.91 1.03 3.10
C LYS A 68 -14.76 2.29 2.94
N ARG A 69 -14.21 3.47 3.26
CA ARG A 69 -14.90 4.76 3.09
C ARG A 69 -14.89 5.24 1.63
N THR A 70 -13.89 4.84 0.86
CA THR A 70 -13.66 5.33 -0.49
C THR A 70 -14.23 4.40 -1.57
N THR A 71 -14.47 3.12 -1.25
CA THR A 71 -15.14 2.19 -2.16
C THR A 71 -16.62 2.59 -2.33
N PRO A 72 -17.06 3.00 -3.53
CA PRO A 72 -18.47 3.27 -3.76
C PRO A 72 -19.22 1.96 -3.63
N ALA A 73 -20.22 1.90 -2.75
CA ALA A 73 -21.13 0.76 -2.65
C ALA A 73 -21.62 0.40 -4.05
N LYS A 74 -21.22 -0.78 -4.55
CA LYS A 74 -21.58 -1.30 -5.87
C LYS A 74 -23.10 -1.23 -6.01
N ARG A 75 -23.60 -0.20 -6.72
CA ARG A 75 -25.02 0.09 -6.89
C ARG A 75 -25.64 -1.06 -7.66
N THR A 76 -26.19 -2.02 -6.94
CA THR A 76 -26.96 -3.13 -7.47
C THR A 76 -28.15 -2.52 -8.22
N THR A 77 -28.06 -2.52 -9.54
CA THR A 77 -29.18 -2.26 -10.44
C THR A 77 -30.14 -3.43 -10.33
N ARG A 78 -30.94 -3.44 -9.26
CA ARG A 78 -32.14 -4.26 -9.19
C ARG A 78 -33.13 -3.70 -10.21
N ARG A 79 -33.07 -4.25 -11.43
CA ARG A 79 -34.07 -4.13 -12.49
C ARG A 79 -35.45 -4.32 -11.85
N ARG A 80 -36.22 -3.23 -11.77
CA ARG A 80 -37.65 -3.29 -11.47
C ARG A 80 -38.33 -3.71 -12.76
N HIS A 81 -38.59 -5.00 -12.94
CA HIS A 81 -39.59 -5.45 -13.90
C HIS A 81 -40.95 -5.17 -13.28
N ALA A 82 -41.66 -4.21 -13.88
CA ALA A 82 -43.03 -3.88 -13.57
C ALA A 82 -43.97 -4.97 -14.10
N ALA A 83 -45.03 -5.24 -13.35
CA ALA A 83 -46.26 -5.88 -13.78
C ALA A 83 -47.41 -5.06 -13.19
#